data_AF-A0A3N9P2P6-F1
#
_entry.id   AF-A0A3N9P2P6-F1
#
_cell.length_a   1.000
_cell.length_b   1.000
_cell.length_c   1.000
_cell.angle_alpha   90.00
_cell.angle_beta   90.00
_cell.angle_gamma   90.00
#
_symmetry.space_group_name_H-M   'P 1'
#
loop_
_entity.id
_entity.type
_entity.pdbx_description
1 polymer ?
#
loop_
_entity_poly.entity_id
_entity_poly.type
_entity_poly.pdbx_seq_one_letter_code
_entity_poly.pdbx_strand_id
1 'polypeptide(L)'
;MPKKRSLFADAPDIQPPEIHPGVTVTELINVMGSTSFEARHVYRGAQLYRRMIDGNDTIWLGIAGAGIAGGLGGMVCSLIRSGFLDVICSTGAQVYHDLHFAFGLPVKAISPIMDDDLLRQHGDTRIYDIGIREKETLEAQDEIIRQFVCAAYPQLKDR
;
A
#
# COMPACT_ATOMS: atom_id res chain seq x y z
N MET A 1 15.02 21.82 49.78
CA MET A 1 13.89 21.01 49.26
C MET A 1 14.36 19.58 49.04
N PRO A 2 13.59 18.55 49.39
CA PRO A 2 13.97 17.17 49.07
C PRO A 2 14.06 17.00 47.55
N LYS A 3 15.12 16.33 47.06
CA LYS A 3 15.26 16.00 45.63
C LYS A 3 14.05 15.16 45.21
N LYS A 4 13.23 15.68 44.30
CA LYS A 4 12.15 14.90 43.69
C LYS A 4 12.79 13.80 42.83
N ARG A 5 12.40 12.55 43.06
CA ARG A 5 12.83 11.41 42.21
C ARG A 5 12.24 11.60 40.81
N SER A 6 13.06 11.40 39.77
CA SER A 6 12.58 11.39 38.39
C SER A 6 11.63 10.21 38.16
N LEU A 7 10.53 10.45 37.46
CA LEU A 7 9.62 9.38 37.02
C LEU A 7 10.26 8.47 35.95
N PHE A 8 11.37 8.90 35.35
CA PHE A 8 12.09 8.17 34.32
C PHE A 8 13.33 7.44 34.86
N ALA A 9 13.52 7.39 36.19
CA ALA A 9 14.72 6.82 36.80
C ALA A 9 15.00 5.36 36.38
N ASP A 10 13.93 4.61 36.08
CA ASP A 10 13.99 3.21 35.69
C ASP A 10 13.74 3.02 34.17
N ALA A 11 13.55 4.11 33.42
CA ALA A 11 13.37 4.06 31.97
C ALA A 11 14.73 3.88 31.28
N PRO A 12 14.83 3.05 30.23
CA PRO A 12 16.07 2.93 29.47
C PRO A 12 16.38 4.23 28.73
N ASP A 13 17.66 4.59 28.69
CA ASP A 13 18.14 5.68 27.85
C ASP A 13 17.98 5.34 26.36
N ILE A 14 17.69 6.36 25.56
CA ILE A 14 17.74 6.23 24.11
C ILE A 14 19.20 6.45 23.68
N GLN A 15 19.84 5.38 23.20
CA GLN A 15 21.19 5.44 22.64
C GLN A 15 21.10 5.60 21.13
N PRO A 16 21.76 6.62 20.52
CA PRO A 16 21.78 6.78 19.06
C PRO A 16 22.49 5.59 18.39
N PRO A 17 21.79 4.76 17.61
CA PRO A 17 22.40 3.61 16.98
C PRO A 17 23.18 4.00 15.72
N GLU A 18 24.31 3.36 15.48
CA GLU A 18 25.06 3.47 14.23
C GLU A 18 24.60 2.40 13.23
N ILE A 19 24.57 2.75 11.94
CA ILE A 19 24.36 1.82 10.83
C ILE A 19 25.67 1.63 10.07
N HIS A 20 25.87 0.45 9.49
CA HIS A 20 27.09 0.10 8.76
C HIS A 20 26.79 -0.53 7.40
N PRO A 21 27.75 -0.51 6.45
CA PRO A 21 27.60 -1.19 5.18
C PRO A 21 27.27 -2.68 5.39
N GLY A 22 26.32 -3.20 4.62
CA GLY A 22 25.90 -4.60 4.69
C GLY A 22 24.79 -4.90 5.71
N VAL A 23 24.24 -3.88 6.39
CA VAL A 23 23.09 -4.05 7.29
C VAL A 23 21.94 -4.76 6.58
N THR A 24 21.42 -5.81 7.23
CA THR A 24 20.26 -6.55 6.74
C THR A 24 18.96 -5.82 7.05
N VAL A 25 17.88 -6.16 6.33
CA VAL A 25 16.54 -5.59 6.61
C VAL A 25 16.10 -5.87 8.06
N THR A 26 16.39 -7.07 8.58
CA THR A 26 16.07 -7.44 9.96
C THR A 26 16.82 -6.56 10.97
N GLU A 27 18.11 -6.33 10.76
CA GLU A 27 18.90 -5.45 11.63
C GLU A 27 18.40 -4.01 11.55
N LEU A 28 18.08 -3.52 10.36
CA LEU A 28 17.52 -2.17 10.18
C LEU A 28 16.20 -2.00 10.95
N ILE A 29 15.29 -2.98 10.88
CA ILE A 29 14.03 -2.94 11.63
C ILE A 29 14.29 -2.94 13.14
N ASN A 30 15.26 -3.72 13.63
CA ASN A 30 15.64 -3.73 15.04
C ASN A 30 16.22 -2.37 15.49
N VAL A 31 17.07 -1.76 14.66
CA VAL A 31 17.59 -0.40 14.87
C VAL A 31 16.45 0.61 14.93
N MET A 32 15.47 0.54 14.02
CA MET A 32 14.28 1.40 14.08
C MET A 32 13.53 1.24 15.43
N GLY A 33 13.43 0.01 15.94
CA GLY A 33 12.83 -0.31 17.23
C GLY A 33 13.52 0.34 18.44
N SER A 34 14.83 0.55 18.38
CA SER A 34 15.59 1.21 19.46
C SER A 34 15.48 2.74 19.43
N THR A 35 15.00 3.33 18.31
CA THR A 35 14.79 4.78 18.17
C THR A 35 13.43 5.22 18.70
N SER A 36 12.73 6.21 18.10
CA SER A 36 11.48 6.78 18.60
C SER A 36 10.46 7.04 17.47
N PHE A 37 9.26 7.49 17.82
CA PHE A 37 8.17 7.82 16.89
C PHE A 37 7.76 6.63 16.00
N GLU A 38 7.47 6.88 14.72
CA GLU A 38 6.98 5.89 13.77
C GLU A 38 7.94 4.72 13.54
N ALA A 39 9.24 4.91 13.78
CA ALA A 39 10.22 3.84 13.69
C ALA A 39 9.89 2.67 14.65
N ARG A 40 9.37 2.98 15.85
CA ARG A 40 8.90 1.95 16.80
C ARG A 40 7.62 1.26 16.33
N HIS A 41 6.75 1.95 15.59
CA HIS A 41 5.55 1.33 15.02
C HIS A 41 5.91 0.33 13.93
N VAL A 42 6.86 0.67 13.05
CA VAL A 42 7.37 -0.27 12.04
C VAL A 42 7.97 -1.51 12.71
N TYR A 43 8.82 -1.34 13.72
CA TYR A 43 9.37 -2.47 14.48
C TYR A 43 8.27 -3.33 15.12
N ARG A 44 7.33 -2.72 15.85
CA ARG A 44 6.24 -3.45 16.51
C ARG A 44 5.36 -4.20 15.51
N GLY A 45 5.04 -3.57 14.37
CA GLY A 45 4.29 -4.17 13.28
C GLY A 45 5.01 -5.38 12.69
N ALA A 46 6.31 -5.25 12.39
CA ALA A 46 7.12 -6.36 11.89
C ALA A 46 7.19 -7.53 12.87
N GLN A 47 7.40 -7.25 14.17
CA GLN A 47 7.43 -8.29 15.20
C GLN A 47 6.06 -8.96 15.40
N LEU A 48 4.96 -8.20 15.33
CA LEU A 48 3.61 -8.76 15.38
C LEU A 48 3.35 -9.66 14.18
N TYR A 49 3.64 -9.19 12.98
CA TYR A 49 3.43 -9.95 11.75
C TYR A 49 4.26 -11.23 11.74
N ARG A 50 5.52 -11.16 12.17
CA ARG A 50 6.36 -12.35 12.37
C ARG A 50 5.72 -13.36 13.34
N ARG A 51 5.21 -12.90 14.49
CA ARG A 51 4.53 -13.80 15.45
C ARG A 51 3.29 -14.45 14.86
N MET A 52 2.52 -13.75 14.01
CA MET A 52 1.37 -14.32 13.32
C MET A 52 1.78 -15.44 12.36
N ILE A 53 2.87 -15.22 11.61
CA ILE A 53 3.46 -16.23 10.71
C ILE A 53 3.98 -17.43 11.52
N ASP A 54 4.80 -17.19 12.55
CA ASP A 54 5.39 -18.23 13.40
C ASP A 54 4.31 -19.03 14.16
N GLY A 55 3.17 -18.39 14.47
CA GLY A 55 2.00 -18.99 15.10
C GLY A 55 1.09 -19.77 14.14
N ASN A 56 1.34 -19.71 12.83
CA ASN A 56 0.48 -20.27 11.79
C ASN A 56 -0.97 -19.73 11.91
N ASP A 57 -1.09 -18.44 12.19
CA ASP A 57 -2.38 -17.73 12.22
C ASP A 57 -2.95 -17.57 10.80
N THR A 58 -4.27 -17.39 10.68
CA THR A 58 -4.89 -16.93 9.43
C THR A 58 -4.71 -15.42 9.27
N ILE A 59 -4.00 -15.01 8.22
CA ILE A 59 -3.58 -13.63 7.97
C ILE A 59 -4.51 -12.94 6.97
N TRP A 60 -5.20 -11.90 7.44
CA TRP A 60 -6.06 -11.04 6.64
C TRP A 60 -5.34 -9.73 6.31
N LEU A 61 -5.20 -9.42 5.01
CA LEU A 61 -4.79 -8.09 4.55
C LEU A 61 -6.02 -7.24 4.27
N GLY A 62 -6.28 -6.27 5.15
CA GLY A 62 -7.20 -5.18 4.90
C GLY A 62 -6.51 -4.05 4.13
N ILE A 63 -7.00 -3.69 2.95
CA ILE A 63 -6.41 -2.61 2.13
C ILE A 63 -7.48 -1.65 1.60
N ALA A 64 -7.27 -0.36 1.88
CA ALA A 64 -8.16 0.73 1.48
C ALA A 64 -7.36 1.93 0.96
N GLY A 65 -8.05 2.99 0.53
CA GLY A 65 -7.42 4.20 0.00
C GLY A 65 -6.90 4.01 -1.42
N ALA A 66 -5.65 4.41 -1.68
CA ALA A 66 -5.04 4.40 -3.01
C ALA A 66 -3.80 3.51 -3.11
N GLY A 67 -3.67 2.51 -2.23
CA GLY A 67 -2.45 1.70 -2.14
C GLY A 67 -2.07 1.01 -3.45
N ILE A 68 -3.00 0.30 -4.08
CA ILE A 68 -2.75 -0.35 -5.38
C ILE A 68 -2.52 0.68 -6.49
N ALA A 69 -3.30 1.75 -6.55
CA ALA A 69 -3.09 2.84 -7.51
C ALA A 69 -1.69 3.47 -7.39
N GLY A 70 -1.17 3.58 -6.16
CA GLY A 70 0.18 4.05 -5.84
C GLY A 70 1.27 2.99 -6.03
N GLY A 71 0.95 1.82 -6.58
CA GLY A 71 1.92 0.80 -6.97
C GLY A 71 2.17 -0.32 -5.96
N LEU A 72 1.38 -0.45 -4.88
CA LEU A 72 1.56 -1.56 -3.92
C LEU A 72 1.17 -2.94 -4.48
N GLY A 73 0.50 -3.01 -5.64
CA GLY A 73 0.01 -4.28 -6.21
C GLY A 73 1.09 -5.33 -6.39
N GLY A 74 2.29 -4.93 -6.84
CA GLY A 74 3.42 -5.85 -6.98
C GLY A 74 3.90 -6.46 -5.66
N MET A 75 3.90 -5.67 -4.58
CA MET A 75 4.25 -6.14 -3.23
C MET A 75 3.18 -7.10 -2.70
N VAL A 76 1.90 -6.75 -2.85
CA VAL A 76 0.78 -7.61 -2.46
C VAL A 76 0.83 -8.93 -3.21
N CYS A 77 1.03 -8.91 -4.53
CA CYS A 77 1.21 -10.12 -5.34
C CYS A 77 2.37 -10.99 -4.86
N SER A 78 3.47 -10.39 -4.42
CA SER A 78 4.63 -11.12 -3.91
C SER A 78 4.30 -11.83 -2.60
N LEU A 79 3.55 -11.18 -1.70
CA LEU A 79 3.10 -11.78 -0.44
C LEU A 79 2.12 -12.93 -0.66
N ILE A 80 1.17 -12.78 -1.59
CA ILE A 80 0.24 -13.86 -1.99
C ILE A 80 1.03 -15.06 -2.50
N ARG A 81 1.93 -14.86 -3.47
CA ARG A 81 2.72 -15.95 -4.08
C ARG A 81 3.63 -16.66 -3.09
N SER A 82 4.07 -15.96 -2.05
CA SER A 82 4.92 -16.50 -0.99
C SER A 82 4.12 -17.17 0.13
N GLY A 83 2.78 -17.16 0.06
CA GLY A 83 1.91 -17.77 1.07
C GLY A 83 1.83 -16.99 2.39
N PHE A 84 2.14 -15.70 2.37
CA PHE A 84 2.11 -14.86 3.58
C PHE A 84 0.75 -14.20 3.84
N LEU A 85 -0.23 -14.38 2.94
CA LEU A 85 -1.59 -13.84 3.06
C LEU A 85 -2.61 -14.92 2.73
N ASP A 86 -3.62 -15.07 3.59
CA ASP A 86 -4.72 -16.03 3.36
C ASP A 86 -5.96 -15.35 2.76
N VAL A 87 -6.25 -14.13 3.20
CA VAL A 87 -7.47 -13.40 2.83
C VAL A 87 -7.13 -11.94 2.51
N ILE A 88 -7.74 -11.41 1.45
CA ILE A 88 -7.71 -9.98 1.12
C ILE A 88 -9.10 -9.40 1.28
N CYS A 89 -9.20 -8.33 2.07
CA CYS A 89 -10.39 -7.52 2.21
C CYS A 89 -10.09 -6.11 1.68
N SER A 90 -10.70 -5.73 0.56
CA SER A 90 -10.44 -4.45 -0.08
C SER A 90 -11.72 -3.71 -0.48
N THR A 91 -11.58 -2.42 -0.74
CA THR A 91 -12.59 -1.70 -1.53
C THR A 91 -12.51 -2.13 -3.00
N GLY A 92 -13.60 -1.97 -3.75
CA GLY A 92 -13.62 -2.28 -5.20
C GLY A 92 -12.60 -1.46 -6.01
N ALA A 93 -12.26 -0.26 -5.53
CA ALA A 93 -11.24 0.58 -6.14
C ALA A 93 -9.86 -0.10 -6.19
N GLN A 94 -9.45 -0.87 -5.18
CA GLN A 94 -8.15 -1.55 -5.23
C GLN A 94 -8.07 -2.52 -6.40
N VAL A 95 -9.12 -3.32 -6.63
CA VAL A 95 -9.21 -4.28 -7.74
C VAL A 95 -9.28 -3.54 -9.08
N TYR A 96 -10.10 -2.50 -9.18
CA TYR A 96 -10.18 -1.68 -10.39
C TYR A 96 -8.82 -1.02 -10.72
N HIS A 97 -8.08 -0.55 -9.71
CA HIS A 97 -6.77 0.05 -9.93
C HIS A 97 -5.70 -0.96 -10.35
N ASP A 98 -5.74 -2.17 -9.81
CA ASP A 98 -4.84 -3.27 -10.20
C ASP A 98 -4.97 -3.59 -11.69
N LEU A 99 -6.21 -3.59 -12.20
CA LEU A 99 -6.50 -3.89 -13.59
C LEU A 99 -5.87 -2.90 -14.57
N HIS A 100 -5.68 -1.62 -14.21
CA HIS A 100 -4.97 -0.69 -15.08
C HIS A 100 -3.55 -1.21 -15.35
N PHE A 101 -2.87 -1.68 -14.31
CA PHE A 101 -1.53 -2.24 -14.43
C PHE A 101 -1.55 -3.60 -15.13
N ALA A 102 -2.52 -4.46 -14.82
CA ALA A 102 -2.64 -5.79 -15.43
C ALA A 102 -2.88 -5.72 -16.95
N PHE A 103 -3.63 -4.72 -17.41
CA PHE A 103 -3.89 -4.47 -18.84
C PHE A 103 -2.84 -3.57 -19.52
N GLY A 104 -1.83 -3.09 -18.79
CA GLY A 104 -0.79 -2.23 -19.33
C GLY A 104 -1.27 -0.82 -19.70
N LEU A 105 -2.35 -0.35 -19.06
CA LEU A 105 -2.91 0.98 -19.27
C LEU A 105 -2.09 2.06 -18.55
N PRO A 106 -2.05 3.30 -19.08
CA PRO A 106 -1.11 4.31 -18.61
C PRO A 106 -1.53 4.94 -17.27
N VAL A 107 -0.80 4.63 -16.21
CA VAL A 107 -0.83 5.36 -14.93
C VAL A 107 0.47 6.15 -14.79
N LYS A 108 0.39 7.43 -14.38
CA LYS A 108 1.55 8.35 -14.37
C LYS A 108 1.79 8.94 -12.99
N ALA A 109 3.06 9.13 -12.63
CA ALA A 109 3.43 10.01 -11.53
C ALA A 109 3.35 11.46 -12.02
N ILE A 110 2.62 12.30 -11.30
CA ILE A 110 2.42 13.72 -11.60
C ILE A 110 2.76 14.57 -10.37
N SER A 111 2.69 15.91 -10.50
CA SER A 111 2.82 16.78 -9.34
C SER A 111 1.55 16.75 -8.47
N PRO A 112 1.67 16.73 -7.13
CA PRO A 112 0.50 16.76 -6.24
C PRO A 112 -0.24 18.11 -6.23
N ILE A 113 0.37 19.17 -6.75
CA ILE A 113 -0.14 20.55 -6.78
C ILE A 113 -0.65 20.99 -8.16
N MET A 114 -0.99 20.03 -9.03
CA MET A 114 -1.59 20.31 -10.34
C MET A 114 -2.99 20.93 -10.19
N ASP A 115 -3.37 21.77 -11.16
CA ASP A 115 -4.70 22.38 -11.24
C ASP A 115 -5.73 21.37 -11.75
N ASP A 116 -6.72 21.05 -10.92
CA ASP A 116 -7.76 20.07 -11.21
C ASP A 116 -8.71 20.50 -12.34
N ASP A 117 -8.94 21.81 -12.51
CA ASP A 117 -9.76 22.33 -13.59
C ASP A 117 -9.03 22.19 -14.92
N LEU A 118 -7.72 22.45 -14.93
CA LEU A 118 -6.89 22.24 -16.12
C LEU A 118 -6.81 20.75 -16.46
N LEU A 119 -6.53 19.87 -15.49
CA LEU A 119 -6.52 18.42 -15.70
C LEU A 119 -7.85 17.95 -16.30
N ARG A 120 -8.98 18.41 -15.75
CA ARG A 120 -10.31 18.05 -16.26
C ARG A 120 -10.51 18.49 -17.71
N GLN A 121 -10.08 19.70 -18.08
CA GLN A 121 -10.19 20.21 -19.45
C GLN A 121 -9.40 19.34 -20.46
N HIS A 122 -8.35 18.65 -20.00
CA HIS A 122 -7.52 17.76 -20.81
C HIS A 122 -7.93 16.28 -20.73
N GLY A 123 -9.02 15.95 -20.03
CA GLY A 123 -9.47 14.57 -19.83
C GLY A 123 -8.56 13.78 -18.89
N ASP A 124 -7.91 14.47 -17.96
CA ASP A 124 -7.06 13.88 -16.93
C ASP A 124 -7.74 13.98 -15.57
N THR A 125 -7.57 12.94 -14.76
CA THR A 125 -7.95 12.92 -13.36
C THR A 125 -6.78 12.47 -12.50
N ARG A 126 -6.86 12.70 -11.19
CA ARG A 126 -5.78 12.32 -10.29
C ARG A 126 -6.25 11.76 -8.96
N ILE A 127 -5.38 10.95 -8.38
CA ILE A 127 -5.41 10.52 -6.99
C ILE A 127 -4.12 11.03 -6.37
N TYR A 128 -4.17 12.18 -5.70
CA TYR A 128 -2.98 12.90 -5.21
C TYR A 128 -1.95 13.19 -6.31
N ASP A 129 -0.85 12.45 -6.37
CA ASP A 129 0.24 12.54 -7.35
C ASP A 129 0.21 11.40 -8.39
N ILE A 130 -0.93 10.70 -8.50
CA ILE A 130 -1.18 9.64 -9.48
C ILE A 130 -2.11 10.19 -10.56
N GLY A 131 -1.62 10.37 -11.78
CA GLY A 131 -2.39 10.80 -12.95
C GLY A 131 -2.98 9.63 -13.74
N ILE A 132 -4.24 9.75 -14.10
CA ILE A 132 -5.02 8.75 -14.85
C ILE A 132 -5.77 9.46 -15.97
N ARG A 133 -5.67 8.94 -17.19
CA ARG A 133 -6.38 9.52 -18.35
C ARG A 133 -7.74 8.90 -18.54
N GLU A 134 -8.74 9.73 -18.85
CA GLU A 134 -10.12 9.30 -19.06
C GLU A 134 -10.21 8.29 -20.21
N LYS A 135 -9.77 8.65 -21.42
CA LYS A 135 -9.90 7.78 -22.60
C LYS A 135 -8.93 6.60 -22.57
N GLU A 136 -7.66 6.88 -22.33
CA GLU A 136 -6.59 5.88 -22.50
C GLU A 136 -6.51 4.90 -21.34
N THR A 137 -7.14 5.19 -20.19
CA THR A 137 -7.09 4.35 -18.99
C THR A 137 -8.47 3.95 -18.51
N LEU A 138 -9.35 4.90 -18.18
CA LEU A 138 -10.66 4.59 -17.60
C LEU A 138 -11.60 3.95 -18.64
N GLU A 139 -11.90 4.65 -19.73
CA GLU A 139 -12.79 4.14 -20.78
C GLU A 139 -12.21 2.90 -21.46
N ALA A 140 -10.89 2.87 -21.69
CA ALA A 140 -10.21 1.70 -22.25
C ALA A 140 -10.37 0.46 -21.36
N GLN A 141 -10.24 0.62 -20.04
CA GLN A 141 -10.48 -0.47 -19.09
C GLN A 141 -11.95 -0.89 -19.08
N ASP A 142 -12.86 0.07 -19.01
CA ASP A 142 -14.30 -0.19 -18.96
C ASP A 142 -14.77 -0.97 -20.20
N GLU A 143 -14.21 -0.68 -21.38
CA GLU A 143 -14.52 -1.44 -22.59
C GLU A 143 -14.04 -2.90 -22.50
N ILE A 144 -12.84 -3.14 -21.96
CA ILE A 144 -12.32 -4.51 -21.73
C ILE A 144 -13.25 -5.27 -20.77
N ILE A 145 -13.65 -4.62 -19.67
CA ILE A 145 -14.53 -5.24 -18.67
C ILE A 145 -15.93 -5.46 -19.23
N ARG A 146 -16.47 -4.51 -19.99
CA ARG A 146 -17.76 -4.66 -20.68
C ARG A 146 -17.75 -5.86 -21.61
N GLN A 147 -16.71 -6.02 -22.43
CA GLN A 147 -16.55 -7.17 -23.31
C GLN A 147 -16.51 -8.49 -22.54
N PHE A 148 -15.73 -8.55 -21.45
CA PHE A 148 -15.68 -9.71 -20.56
C PHE A 148 -17.05 -10.05 -19.99
N VAL A 149 -17.79 -9.06 -19.46
CA VAL A 149 -19.12 -9.25 -18.88
C VAL A 149 -20.12 -9.72 -19.93
N CYS A 150 -20.19 -9.10 -21.11
CA CYS A 150 -21.08 -9.54 -22.17
C CYS A 150 -20.76 -10.95 -22.68
N ALA A 151 -19.49 -11.33 -22.71
CA ALA A 151 -19.07 -12.68 -23.09
C ALA A 151 -19.44 -13.73 -22.02
N ALA A 152 -19.26 -13.41 -20.74
CA ALA A 152 -19.59 -14.29 -19.62
C ALA A 152 -21.10 -14.38 -19.35
N TYR A 153 -21.86 -13.32 -19.66
CA TYR A 153 -23.29 -13.20 -19.38
C TYR A 153 -24.05 -12.69 -20.62
N PRO A 154 -24.30 -13.56 -21.62
CA PRO A 154 -24.93 -13.16 -22.89
C PRO A 154 -26.28 -12.44 -22.75
N GLN A 155 -27.04 -12.76 -21.70
CA GLN A 155 -28.33 -12.12 -21.38
C GLN A 155 -28.22 -10.62 -21.07
N LEU A 156 -27.02 -10.10 -20.82
CA LEU A 156 -26.76 -8.68 -20.55
C LEU A 156 -26.37 -7.89 -21.80
N LYS A 157 -26.21 -8.53 -22.97
CA LYS A 157 -25.66 -7.89 -24.17
C LYS A 157 -26.51 -6.75 -24.74
N ASP A 158 -27.82 -6.80 -24.51
CA ASP A 158 -28.80 -5.85 -25.05
C ASP A 158 -29.42 -4.94 -23.97
N ARG A 159 -28.79 -4.88 -22.79
CA ARG A 159 -29.15 -3.98 -21.68
C ARG A 159 -28.15 -2.85 -21.54
#